data_AF-A0A0J9VNG7-F1
#
_entry.id   AF-A0A0J9VNG7-F1
#
_cell.length_a   1.000
_cell.length_b   1.000
_cell.length_c   1.000
_cell.angle_alpha   90.00
_cell.angle_beta   90.00
_cell.angle_gamma   90.00
#
_symmetry.space_group_name_H-M   'P 1'
#
loop_
_entity.id
_entity.type
_entity.pdbx_description
1 polymer ?
#
loop_
_entity_poly.entity_id
_entity_poly.type
_entity_poly.pdbx_seq_one_letter_code
_entity_poly.pdbx_strand_id
1 'polypeptide(L)'
;MSYPMIIDRLLGSQVESFQYAACSGDRAGQIYQQAEQIEGDLDMVILTAGGNDLCLSGIISDCILLSAGNDEACEAVLKVAEENVETIIKSNMKEILYALNKKVKEDGIVVVLGYAEFFSTENSDCEDEAWDITEFTEPIKWPQKTTIAHRHRFNALVKKINRATADAVNEISKDDEVKYIIGFSDWNPWVTDASFDGQMYSPFANGDYPSKGQPEMHFIKPPTNPTPGERDELKKRGLDQSDYYDYSRGELKKKRARRHDPKPPGCPSDKKRDWTMGIGLPDKIAENFHPDEHGHVTMASFAMAEAMDLRSLVLGIDAPSCEVKNEFKCWSDDNWKIFSSADRLDEHYEDFCKNIEQPDHEKGWDYYKEDTPDEHEFRISLSDDVADYDVNQCIDSSKKLIHNCDTNRRLNWKTGGKYIRDDGAYTYEVSPTRYNRPWPPPEYAQGTFKGWYHFSHSSYTIKGGGFSTWDFGQKTMRPSMNGCYGLGTTA
;
A
#
# COMPACT_ATOMS: atom_id res chain seq x y z
N MET A 1 -21.56 -0.61 8.32
CA MET A 1 -22.16 -1.64 7.43
C MET A 1 -21.00 -2.46 6.89
N SER A 2 -21.05 -3.80 6.94
CA SER A 2 -19.91 -4.62 6.49
C SER A 2 -19.87 -4.73 4.96
N TYR A 3 -18.69 -5.01 4.41
CA TYR A 3 -18.48 -5.04 2.95
C TYR A 3 -19.49 -5.93 2.18
N PRO A 4 -19.93 -7.12 2.66
CA PRO A 4 -20.90 -7.93 1.94
C PRO A 4 -22.28 -7.26 1.87
N MET A 5 -22.67 -6.51 2.90
CA MET A 5 -23.93 -5.74 2.90
C MET A 5 -23.85 -4.53 1.96
N ILE A 6 -22.68 -3.91 1.84
CA ILE A 6 -22.46 -2.82 0.86
C ILE A 6 -22.65 -3.39 -0.55
N ILE A 7 -22.05 -4.53 -0.84
CA ILE A 7 -22.17 -5.21 -2.15
C ILE A 7 -23.62 -5.61 -2.45
N ASP A 8 -24.29 -6.27 -1.50
CA ASP A 8 -25.72 -6.65 -1.64
C ASP A 8 -26.58 -5.44 -2.00
N ARG A 9 -26.37 -4.32 -1.29
CA ARG A 9 -27.07 -3.06 -1.58
C ARG A 9 -26.73 -2.47 -2.95
N LEU A 10 -25.47 -2.57 -3.39
CA LEU A 10 -25.03 -2.08 -4.70
C LEU A 10 -25.64 -2.90 -5.85
N LEU A 11 -25.71 -4.22 -5.70
CA LEU A 11 -26.37 -5.11 -6.67
C LEU A 11 -27.90 -4.94 -6.64
N GLY A 12 -28.45 -4.61 -5.47
CA GLY A 12 -29.83 -4.18 -5.31
C GLY A 12 -30.82 -5.26 -5.76
N SER A 13 -31.76 -4.89 -6.62
CA SER A 13 -32.83 -5.79 -7.07
C SER A 13 -32.36 -6.97 -7.95
N GLN A 14 -31.08 -7.03 -8.30
CA GLN A 14 -30.50 -8.17 -9.02
C GLN A 14 -30.22 -9.36 -8.09
N VAL A 15 -30.17 -9.15 -6.77
CA VAL A 15 -29.95 -10.21 -5.80
C VAL A 15 -31.27 -10.91 -5.49
N GLU A 16 -31.44 -12.15 -5.96
CA GLU A 16 -32.63 -12.96 -5.69
C GLU A 16 -32.60 -13.59 -4.29
N SER A 17 -31.40 -13.92 -3.79
CA SER A 17 -31.19 -14.55 -2.50
C SER A 17 -29.84 -14.13 -1.92
N PHE A 18 -29.85 -13.62 -0.68
CA PHE A 18 -28.65 -13.22 0.06
C PHE A 18 -28.52 -14.04 1.34
N GLN A 19 -27.33 -14.60 1.60
CA GLN A 19 -27.00 -15.34 2.81
C GLN A 19 -25.76 -14.74 3.47
N TYR A 20 -25.88 -14.33 4.73
CA TYR A 20 -24.78 -13.75 5.50
C TYR A 20 -24.38 -14.68 6.65
N ALA A 21 -23.39 -15.53 6.40
CA ALA A 21 -22.94 -16.55 7.36
C ALA A 21 -21.73 -16.11 8.21
N ALA A 22 -21.05 -15.02 7.85
CA ALA A 22 -19.82 -14.59 8.50
C ALA A 22 -20.03 -14.29 9.99
N CYS A 23 -19.09 -14.71 10.83
CA CYS A 23 -19.12 -14.44 12.27
C CYS A 23 -17.72 -14.04 12.77
N SER A 24 -17.69 -13.14 13.76
CA SER A 24 -16.45 -12.67 14.36
C SER A 24 -15.77 -13.80 15.15
N GLY A 25 -14.44 -13.88 15.05
CA GLY A 25 -13.62 -14.87 15.75
C GLY A 25 -13.57 -16.26 15.11
N ASP A 26 -14.27 -16.49 13.99
CA ASP A 26 -14.24 -17.79 13.32
C ASP A 26 -12.88 -18.12 12.71
N ARG A 27 -12.49 -19.38 12.91
CA ARG A 27 -11.31 -19.99 12.32
C ARG A 27 -11.73 -20.91 11.18
N ALA A 28 -10.77 -21.44 10.42
CA ALA A 28 -11.05 -22.25 9.25
C ALA A 28 -12.04 -23.41 9.49
N GLY A 29 -11.99 -24.05 10.67
CA GLY A 29 -12.93 -25.12 11.02
C GLY A 29 -14.40 -24.66 11.07
N GLN A 30 -14.66 -23.48 11.63
CA GLN A 30 -15.99 -22.87 11.66
C GLN A 30 -16.41 -22.37 10.28
N ILE A 31 -15.50 -21.75 9.53
CA ILE A 31 -15.77 -21.26 8.17
C ILE A 31 -16.08 -22.43 7.22
N TYR A 32 -15.40 -23.57 7.39
CA TYR A 32 -15.75 -24.80 6.68
C TYR A 32 -17.17 -25.26 7.00
N GLN A 33 -17.59 -25.19 8.28
CA GLN A 33 -18.95 -25.52 8.66
C GLN A 33 -19.97 -24.53 8.09
N GLN A 34 -19.64 -23.24 8.00
CA GLN A 34 -20.46 -22.25 7.28
C GLN A 34 -20.61 -22.63 5.82
N ALA A 35 -19.52 -22.95 5.14
CA ALA A 35 -19.52 -23.40 3.75
C ALA A 35 -20.33 -24.70 3.55
N GLU A 36 -20.36 -25.61 4.53
CA GLU A 36 -21.24 -26.79 4.46
C GLU A 36 -22.72 -26.46 4.66
N GLN A 37 -23.04 -25.40 5.43
CA GLN A 37 -24.39 -25.05 5.85
C GLN A 37 -25.10 -24.07 4.93
N ILE A 38 -24.38 -23.23 4.18
CA ILE A 38 -25.01 -22.36 3.17
C ILE A 38 -25.83 -23.18 2.17
N GLU A 39 -26.97 -22.64 1.79
CA GLU A 39 -27.98 -23.34 0.99
C GLU A 39 -27.96 -22.89 -0.48
N GLY A 40 -28.46 -23.76 -1.36
CA GLY A 40 -28.68 -23.45 -2.77
C GLY A 40 -27.44 -23.62 -3.65
N ASP A 41 -27.64 -23.30 -4.93
CA ASP A 41 -26.63 -23.23 -5.96
C ASP A 41 -26.31 -21.74 -6.21
N LEU A 42 -25.31 -21.22 -5.51
CA LEU A 42 -24.95 -19.80 -5.48
C LEU A 42 -24.24 -19.36 -6.76
N ASP A 43 -24.55 -18.16 -7.25
CA ASP A 43 -23.89 -17.55 -8.41
C ASP A 43 -22.59 -16.84 -8.00
N MET A 44 -22.50 -16.36 -6.75
CA MET A 44 -21.38 -15.59 -6.22
C MET A 44 -21.17 -15.93 -4.74
N VAL A 45 -19.92 -16.15 -4.35
CA VAL A 45 -19.50 -16.22 -2.94
C VAL A 45 -18.32 -15.30 -2.73
N ILE A 46 -18.34 -14.51 -1.65
CA ILE A 46 -17.22 -13.69 -1.24
C ILE A 46 -16.86 -14.06 0.19
N LEU A 47 -15.57 -14.25 0.47
CA LEU A 47 -15.11 -14.62 1.80
C LEU A 47 -13.74 -14.03 2.16
N THR A 48 -13.52 -13.93 3.47
CA THR A 48 -12.21 -13.71 4.10
C THR A 48 -12.00 -14.85 5.10
N ALA A 49 -10.84 -15.50 5.10
CA ALA A 49 -10.56 -16.59 6.03
C ALA A 49 -9.06 -16.69 6.37
N GLY A 50 -8.75 -17.29 7.52
CA GLY A 50 -7.38 -17.61 7.94
C GLY A 50 -6.75 -16.65 8.95
N GLY A 51 -7.21 -15.40 9.08
CA GLY A 51 -6.64 -14.44 10.03
C GLY A 51 -6.67 -14.94 11.49
N ASN A 52 -7.77 -15.54 11.92
CA ASN A 52 -7.91 -16.11 13.27
C ASN A 52 -7.12 -17.43 13.44
N ASP A 53 -6.76 -18.11 12.35
CA ASP A 53 -5.88 -19.29 12.35
C ASP A 53 -4.42 -18.89 12.63
N LEU A 54 -4.06 -17.61 12.47
CA LEU A 54 -2.77 -17.06 12.92
C LEU A 54 -2.77 -16.56 14.35
N CYS A 55 -3.84 -16.82 15.10
CA CYS A 55 -3.97 -16.32 16.47
C CYS A 55 -3.90 -14.78 16.54
N LEU A 56 -4.40 -14.07 15.51
CA LEU A 56 -4.37 -12.61 15.41
C LEU A 56 -4.91 -11.92 16.68
N SER A 57 -6.02 -12.40 17.25
CA SER A 57 -6.55 -11.86 18.50
C SER A 57 -5.57 -12.03 19.67
N GLY A 58 -4.80 -13.11 19.69
CA GLY A 58 -3.73 -13.35 20.66
C GLY A 58 -2.55 -12.41 20.44
N ILE A 59 -2.17 -12.13 19.19
CA ILE A 59 -1.13 -11.14 18.86
C ILE A 59 -1.57 -9.74 19.31
N ILE A 60 -2.76 -9.29 18.93
CA ILE A 60 -3.29 -7.97 19.32
C ILE A 60 -3.36 -7.84 20.84
N SER A 61 -3.84 -8.88 21.52
CA SER A 61 -3.93 -8.89 22.98
C SER A 61 -2.55 -8.91 23.64
N ASP A 62 -1.72 -9.92 23.37
CA ASP A 62 -0.48 -10.17 24.11
C ASP A 62 0.68 -9.24 23.68
N CYS A 63 0.67 -8.70 22.46
CA CYS A 63 1.75 -7.88 21.92
C CYS A 63 1.44 -6.38 21.83
N ILE A 64 0.17 -5.95 21.87
CA ILE A 64 -0.22 -4.55 21.66
C ILE A 64 -1.03 -4.01 22.84
N LEU A 65 -2.21 -4.57 23.10
CA LEU A 65 -3.15 -3.99 24.07
C LEU A 65 -2.84 -4.36 25.53
N LEU A 66 -2.25 -5.54 25.78
CA LEU A 66 -1.88 -6.08 27.10
C LEU A 66 -0.42 -6.57 27.08
N SER A 67 0.46 -5.76 26.51
CA SER A 67 1.88 -6.06 26.31
C SER A 67 2.73 -5.88 27.58
N ALA A 68 2.26 -5.12 28.57
CA ALA A 68 3.00 -4.77 29.77
C ALA A 68 3.45 -6.01 30.58
N GLY A 69 4.75 -6.29 30.52
CA GLY A 69 5.38 -7.48 31.10
C GLY A 69 4.81 -8.80 30.57
N ASN A 70 4.49 -8.86 29.28
CA ASN A 70 3.94 -10.02 28.58
C ASN A 70 4.83 -10.48 27.41
N ASP A 71 6.12 -10.11 27.43
CA ASP A 71 7.07 -10.35 26.34
C ASP A 71 7.16 -11.80 25.90
N GLU A 72 7.26 -12.74 26.85
CA GLU A 72 7.34 -14.16 26.51
C GLU A 72 6.06 -14.69 25.87
N ALA A 73 4.89 -14.14 26.23
CA ALA A 73 3.63 -14.54 25.62
C ALA A 73 3.49 -13.97 24.21
N CYS A 74 3.90 -12.72 23.99
CA CYS A 74 3.95 -12.13 22.67
C CYS A 74 4.85 -12.95 21.73
N GLU A 75 6.06 -13.29 22.15
CA GLU A 75 6.95 -14.13 21.34
C GLU A 75 6.39 -15.53 21.08
N ALA A 76 5.74 -16.13 22.09
CA ALA A 76 5.12 -17.44 21.93
C ALA A 76 3.97 -17.42 20.91
N VAL A 77 3.12 -16.39 20.91
CA VAL A 77 2.01 -16.29 19.94
C VAL A 77 2.53 -15.95 18.54
N LEU A 78 3.54 -15.09 18.42
CA LEU A 78 4.14 -14.76 17.12
C LEU A 78 4.80 -15.97 16.47
N LYS A 79 5.52 -16.78 17.24
CA LYS A 79 6.11 -18.01 16.72
C LYS A 79 5.05 -18.99 16.20
N VAL A 80 3.95 -19.16 16.93
CA VAL A 80 2.84 -20.03 16.48
C VAL A 80 2.19 -19.46 15.21
N ALA A 81 2.01 -18.14 15.13
CA ALA A 81 1.49 -17.49 13.93
C ALA A 81 2.39 -17.73 12.72
N GLU A 82 3.71 -17.51 12.87
CA GLU A 82 4.71 -17.75 11.83
C GLU A 82 4.70 -19.22 11.37
N GLU A 83 4.62 -20.18 12.30
CA GLU A 83 4.51 -21.61 11.99
C GLU A 83 3.19 -21.96 11.28
N ASN A 84 2.08 -21.37 11.70
CA ASN A 84 0.75 -21.66 11.13
C ASN A 84 0.60 -21.15 9.70
N VAL A 85 1.17 -19.99 9.36
CA VAL A 85 1.14 -19.49 7.97
C VAL A 85 1.74 -20.54 7.02
N GLU A 86 2.89 -21.11 7.39
CA GLU A 86 3.63 -22.04 6.56
C GLU A 86 2.99 -23.44 6.49
N THR A 87 2.23 -23.83 7.52
CA THR A 87 1.84 -25.23 7.71
C THR A 87 0.36 -25.53 7.56
N ILE A 88 -0.54 -24.59 7.91
CA ILE A 88 -1.99 -24.86 7.97
C ILE A 88 -2.82 -23.97 7.07
N ILE A 89 -2.45 -22.70 6.86
CA ILE A 89 -3.30 -21.71 6.16
C ILE A 89 -3.69 -22.21 4.78
N LYS A 90 -2.70 -22.57 3.95
CA LYS A 90 -2.94 -23.04 2.58
C LYS A 90 -3.83 -24.27 2.55
N SER A 91 -3.54 -25.28 3.38
CA SER A 91 -4.38 -26.50 3.42
C SER A 91 -5.79 -26.25 3.90
N ASN A 92 -5.95 -25.41 4.93
CA ASN A 92 -7.25 -25.09 5.51
C ASN A 92 -8.11 -24.30 4.52
N MET A 93 -7.50 -23.34 3.80
CA MET A 93 -8.16 -22.58 2.74
C MET A 93 -8.69 -23.52 1.65
N LYS A 94 -7.86 -24.46 1.18
CA LYS A 94 -8.30 -25.44 0.17
C LYS A 94 -9.50 -26.27 0.64
N GLU A 95 -9.53 -26.74 1.89
CA GLU A 95 -10.67 -27.51 2.41
C GLU A 95 -11.98 -26.67 2.43
N ILE A 96 -11.91 -25.39 2.77
CA ILE A 96 -13.05 -24.46 2.69
C ILE A 96 -13.51 -24.33 1.22
N LEU A 97 -12.57 -24.11 0.31
CA LEU A 97 -12.86 -23.93 -1.12
C LEU A 97 -13.46 -25.20 -1.76
N TYR A 98 -12.99 -26.39 -1.38
CA TYR A 98 -13.61 -27.65 -1.80
C TYR A 98 -15.01 -27.85 -1.20
N ALA A 99 -15.27 -27.38 0.03
CA ALA A 99 -16.61 -27.41 0.59
C ALA A 99 -17.58 -26.53 -0.21
N LEU A 100 -17.14 -25.32 -0.60
CA LEU A 100 -17.91 -24.41 -1.45
C LEU A 100 -18.21 -25.00 -2.84
N ASN A 101 -17.38 -25.91 -3.34
CA ASN A 101 -17.59 -26.55 -4.64
C ASN A 101 -18.92 -27.32 -4.71
N LYS A 102 -19.52 -27.69 -3.58
CA LYS A 102 -20.85 -28.33 -3.55
C LYS A 102 -22.00 -27.33 -3.58
N LYS A 103 -21.72 -26.04 -3.42
CA LYS A 103 -22.69 -24.97 -3.12
C LYS A 103 -22.72 -23.87 -4.18
N VAL A 104 -21.67 -23.73 -4.97
CA VAL A 104 -21.58 -22.74 -6.05
C VAL A 104 -21.99 -23.40 -7.37
N LYS A 105 -22.69 -22.70 -8.27
CA LYS A 105 -23.05 -23.22 -9.60
C LYS A 105 -21.82 -23.50 -10.45
N GLU A 106 -22.02 -24.30 -11.51
CA GLU A 106 -21.09 -24.31 -12.64
C GLU A 106 -20.97 -22.88 -13.17
N ASP A 107 -19.75 -22.42 -13.46
CA ASP A 107 -19.47 -21.05 -13.90
C ASP A 107 -19.88 -19.94 -12.90
N GLY A 108 -20.17 -20.32 -11.64
CA GLY A 108 -20.30 -19.36 -10.55
C GLY A 108 -18.93 -18.79 -10.18
N ILE A 109 -18.92 -17.68 -9.44
CA ILE A 109 -17.67 -17.00 -9.05
C ILE A 109 -17.45 -17.02 -7.54
N VAL A 110 -16.19 -17.20 -7.14
CA VAL A 110 -15.76 -17.14 -5.74
C VAL A 110 -14.64 -16.11 -5.61
N VAL A 111 -14.81 -15.13 -4.74
CA VAL A 111 -13.80 -14.10 -4.47
C VAL A 111 -13.27 -14.28 -3.05
N VAL A 112 -11.97 -14.51 -2.92
CA VAL A 112 -11.29 -14.57 -1.63
C VAL A 112 -10.55 -13.25 -1.39
N LEU A 113 -10.94 -12.51 -0.36
CA LEU A 113 -10.29 -11.24 -0.01
C LEU A 113 -9.12 -11.47 0.93
N GLY A 114 -8.03 -10.76 0.68
CA GLY A 114 -6.87 -10.66 1.55
C GLY A 114 -7.10 -9.75 2.77
N TYR A 115 -6.02 -9.58 3.54
CA TYR A 115 -5.92 -8.67 4.67
C TYR A 115 -5.00 -7.49 4.33
N ALA A 116 -5.19 -6.34 4.98
CA ALA A 116 -4.29 -5.20 4.81
C ALA A 116 -3.40 -4.99 6.04
N GLU A 117 -2.24 -4.38 5.82
CA GLU A 117 -1.23 -4.08 6.82
C GLU A 117 -1.72 -2.99 7.76
N PHE A 118 -1.80 -3.30 9.05
CA PHE A 118 -2.34 -2.37 10.04
C PHE A 118 -1.46 -1.16 10.27
N PHE A 119 -0.14 -1.26 10.12
CA PHE A 119 0.78 -0.25 10.63
C PHE A 119 1.69 0.32 9.54
N SER A 120 1.77 1.65 9.44
CA SER A 120 2.82 2.30 8.64
C SER A 120 4.21 2.03 9.24
N THR A 121 5.22 1.90 8.39
CA THR A 121 6.62 1.72 8.79
C THR A 121 7.54 2.88 8.38
N GLU A 122 6.97 4.00 7.89
CA GLU A 122 7.74 5.09 7.29
C GLU A 122 8.56 5.90 8.29
N ASN A 123 8.06 6.11 9.51
CA ASN A 123 8.72 6.92 10.53
C ASN A 123 8.48 6.39 11.96
N SER A 124 9.22 6.95 12.91
CA SER A 124 9.16 6.60 14.34
C SER A 124 8.23 7.51 15.16
N ASP A 125 7.49 8.43 14.53
CA ASP A 125 6.79 9.53 15.21
C ASP A 125 5.74 9.05 16.21
N CYS A 126 5.25 7.81 16.03
CA CYS A 126 4.21 7.22 16.85
C CYS A 126 4.71 6.15 17.85
N GLU A 127 6.03 5.97 18.00
CA GLU A 127 6.59 4.96 18.93
C GLU A 127 6.33 5.27 20.42
N ASP A 128 5.88 6.48 20.72
CA ASP A 128 5.50 6.93 22.07
C ASP A 128 3.98 6.91 22.31
N GLU A 129 3.18 6.43 21.35
CA GLU A 129 1.74 6.21 21.59
C GLU A 129 1.49 5.10 22.63
N ALA A 130 0.57 5.35 23.57
CA ALA A 130 0.26 4.41 24.65
C ALA A 130 -0.88 3.46 24.25
N TRP A 131 -0.53 2.32 23.64
CA TRP A 131 -1.49 1.27 23.23
C TRP A 131 -1.93 0.36 24.36
N ASP A 132 -1.06 0.21 25.36
CA ASP A 132 -1.28 -0.72 26.44
C ASP A 132 -2.28 -0.18 27.46
N ILE A 133 -3.40 -0.88 27.61
CA ILE A 133 -4.47 -0.44 28.52
C ILE A 133 -4.14 -0.74 30.00
N THR A 134 -3.06 -1.45 30.28
CA THR A 134 -2.59 -1.90 31.62
C THR A 134 -1.32 -1.22 32.13
N GLU A 135 -0.68 -0.35 31.34
CA GLU A 135 0.60 0.32 31.62
C GLU A 135 0.70 0.98 33.02
N PHE A 136 -0.43 1.42 33.59
CA PHE A 136 -0.48 2.10 34.89
C PHE A 136 -1.18 1.27 35.98
N THR A 137 -1.37 -0.03 35.76
CA THR A 137 -1.87 -0.94 36.80
C THR A 137 -0.74 -1.28 37.77
N GLU A 138 -1.01 -1.27 39.08
CA GLU A 138 0.01 -1.68 40.06
C GLU A 138 0.19 -3.21 40.06
N PRO A 139 1.44 -3.72 40.07
CA PRO A 139 2.70 -2.99 39.99
C PRO A 139 2.98 -2.45 38.58
N ILE A 140 3.53 -1.23 38.48
CA ILE A 140 3.84 -0.56 37.19
C ILE A 140 4.71 -1.49 36.35
N LYS A 141 4.21 -1.85 35.16
CA LYS A 141 4.91 -2.64 34.17
C LYS A 141 5.08 -1.81 32.91
N TRP A 142 6.25 -1.91 32.30
CA TRP A 142 6.55 -1.21 31.06
C TRP A 142 5.90 -1.95 29.88
N PRO A 143 5.09 -1.27 29.05
CA PRO A 143 4.48 -1.86 27.86
C PRO A 143 5.52 -2.07 26.76
N GLN A 144 5.22 -2.98 25.84
CA GLN A 144 5.99 -3.09 24.61
C GLN A 144 5.63 -1.93 23.68
N LYS A 145 6.64 -1.17 23.27
CA LYS A 145 6.48 -0.17 22.24
C LYS A 145 6.20 -0.84 20.90
N THR A 146 5.29 -0.28 20.11
CA THR A 146 5.06 -0.71 18.71
C THR A 146 6.14 -0.09 17.80
N THR A 147 7.39 -0.44 18.07
CA THR A 147 8.56 0.04 17.31
C THR A 147 8.43 -0.25 15.81
N ILE A 148 9.19 0.46 14.96
CA ILE A 148 9.29 0.14 13.52
C ILE A 148 9.56 -1.36 13.29
N ALA A 149 10.46 -1.96 14.08
CA ALA A 149 10.78 -3.39 13.98
C ALA A 149 9.58 -4.30 14.29
N HIS A 150 8.79 -3.98 15.32
CA HIS A 150 7.56 -4.71 15.63
C HIS A 150 6.50 -4.56 14.53
N ARG A 151 6.35 -3.34 14.00
CA ARG A 151 5.43 -3.06 12.87
C ARG A 151 5.81 -3.85 11.62
N HIS A 152 7.09 -3.89 11.24
CA HIS A 152 7.57 -4.74 10.15
C HIS A 152 7.26 -6.22 10.38
N ARG A 153 7.37 -6.72 11.63
CA ARG A 153 7.07 -8.11 11.94
C ARG A 153 5.58 -8.43 11.80
N PHE A 154 4.69 -7.55 12.27
CA PHE A 154 3.24 -7.71 12.07
C PHE A 154 2.86 -7.64 10.59
N ASN A 155 3.39 -6.67 9.86
CA ASN A 155 3.15 -6.52 8.43
C ASN A 155 3.67 -7.73 7.63
N ALA A 156 4.81 -8.31 8.03
CA ALA A 156 5.31 -9.54 7.43
C ALA A 156 4.33 -10.72 7.60
N LEU A 157 3.61 -10.82 8.72
CA LEU A 157 2.57 -11.84 8.89
C LEU A 157 1.42 -11.64 7.92
N VAL A 158 0.96 -10.39 7.73
CA VAL A 158 -0.09 -10.04 6.75
C VAL A 158 0.33 -10.42 5.33
N LYS A 159 1.55 -10.05 4.92
CA LYS A 159 2.08 -10.41 3.59
C LYS A 159 2.15 -11.92 3.39
N LYS A 160 2.61 -12.66 4.41
CA LYS A 160 2.71 -14.12 4.32
C LYS A 160 1.34 -14.81 4.23
N ILE A 161 0.33 -14.37 4.99
CA ILE A 161 -1.02 -14.96 4.89
C ILE A 161 -1.69 -14.64 3.55
N ASN A 162 -1.55 -13.41 3.05
CA ASN A 162 -2.07 -13.05 1.73
C ASN A 162 -1.44 -13.92 0.65
N ARG A 163 -0.11 -14.11 0.69
CA ARG A 163 0.59 -15.00 -0.23
C ARG A 163 0.11 -16.45 -0.12
N ALA A 164 0.01 -17.00 1.10
CA ALA A 164 -0.45 -18.38 1.31
C ALA A 164 -1.90 -18.59 0.83
N THR A 165 -2.75 -17.57 1.00
CA THR A 165 -4.14 -17.56 0.51
C THR A 165 -4.19 -17.47 -1.01
N ALA A 166 -3.44 -16.55 -1.63
CA ALA A 166 -3.34 -16.42 -3.07
C ALA A 166 -2.80 -17.71 -3.72
N ASP A 167 -1.80 -18.34 -3.11
CA ASP A 167 -1.28 -19.63 -3.56
C ASP A 167 -2.34 -20.74 -3.48
N ALA A 168 -3.18 -20.76 -2.43
CA ALA A 168 -4.28 -21.70 -2.31
C ALA A 168 -5.33 -21.48 -3.41
N VAL A 169 -5.71 -20.21 -3.64
CA VAL A 169 -6.66 -19.82 -4.70
C VAL A 169 -6.13 -20.21 -6.08
N ASN A 170 -4.87 -19.92 -6.38
CA ASN A 170 -4.22 -20.24 -7.65
C ASN A 170 -4.05 -21.75 -7.90
N GLU A 171 -3.96 -22.56 -6.84
CA GLU A 171 -4.01 -24.03 -6.99
C GLU A 171 -5.43 -24.52 -7.27
N ILE A 172 -6.42 -23.98 -6.57
CA ILE A 172 -7.84 -24.35 -6.73
C ILE A 172 -8.37 -23.93 -8.10
N SER A 173 -7.96 -22.77 -8.62
CA SER A 173 -8.37 -22.29 -9.96
C SER A 173 -7.87 -23.16 -11.12
N LYS A 174 -6.88 -24.03 -10.86
CA LYS A 174 -6.30 -24.97 -11.84
C LYS A 174 -6.76 -26.41 -11.61
N ASP A 175 -7.61 -26.64 -10.61
CA ASP A 175 -8.10 -27.96 -10.25
C ASP A 175 -9.37 -28.28 -11.05
N ASP A 176 -9.28 -29.26 -11.95
CA ASP A 176 -10.40 -29.67 -12.82
C ASP A 176 -11.61 -30.22 -12.03
N GLU A 177 -11.45 -30.55 -10.74
CA GLU A 177 -12.57 -30.95 -9.89
C GLU A 177 -13.43 -29.76 -9.40
N VAL A 178 -12.95 -28.53 -9.58
CA VAL A 178 -13.61 -27.29 -9.14
C VAL A 178 -14.42 -26.69 -10.29
N LYS A 179 -15.74 -26.53 -10.08
CA LYS A 179 -16.68 -26.09 -11.12
C LYS A 179 -16.90 -24.58 -11.22
N TYR A 180 -16.44 -23.83 -10.22
CA TYR A 180 -16.56 -22.37 -10.19
C TYR A 180 -15.24 -21.72 -10.59
N ILE A 181 -15.31 -20.46 -11.02
CA ILE A 181 -14.13 -19.63 -11.25
C ILE A 181 -13.79 -18.89 -9.94
N ILE A 182 -12.52 -18.83 -9.58
CA ILE A 182 -12.07 -18.23 -8.32
C ILE A 182 -10.93 -17.25 -8.51
N GLY A 183 -10.96 -16.21 -7.68
CA GLY A 183 -10.00 -15.11 -7.68
C GLY A 183 -9.58 -14.68 -6.29
N PHE A 184 -8.42 -14.03 -6.21
CA PHE A 184 -7.89 -13.45 -4.98
C PHE A 184 -7.83 -11.93 -5.11
N SER A 185 -8.47 -11.24 -4.19
CA SER A 185 -8.56 -9.78 -4.19
C SER A 185 -7.69 -9.21 -3.07
N ASP A 186 -6.60 -8.56 -3.45
CA ASP A 186 -5.69 -7.87 -2.51
C ASP A 186 -5.98 -6.38 -2.47
N TRP A 187 -6.49 -5.91 -1.34
CA TRP A 187 -6.76 -4.49 -1.09
C TRP A 187 -5.65 -3.83 -0.26
N ASN A 188 -4.60 -4.58 0.13
CA ASN A 188 -3.47 -4.06 0.89
C ASN A 188 -2.75 -2.89 0.19
N PRO A 189 -2.45 -2.95 -1.14
CA PRO A 189 -1.72 -1.86 -1.82
C PRO A 189 -2.39 -0.49 -1.65
N TRP A 190 -3.72 -0.44 -1.65
CA TRP A 190 -4.48 0.80 -1.43
C TRP A 190 -4.27 1.38 -0.04
N VAL A 191 -4.25 0.50 0.97
CA VAL A 191 -4.12 0.89 2.38
C VAL A 191 -2.71 1.35 2.69
N THR A 192 -1.71 0.71 2.08
CA THR A 192 -0.27 1.01 2.26
C THR A 192 0.24 2.16 1.40
N ASP A 193 -0.58 2.70 0.49
CA ASP A 193 -0.18 3.82 -0.35
C ASP A 193 0.08 5.06 0.52
N ALA A 194 1.31 5.57 0.46
CA ALA A 194 1.76 6.72 1.25
C ALA A 194 0.93 7.99 0.99
N SER A 195 0.27 8.10 -0.17
CA SER A 195 -0.61 9.21 -0.51
C SER A 195 -2.01 9.11 0.11
N PHE A 196 -2.42 7.90 0.52
CA PHE A 196 -3.75 7.63 1.05
C PHE A 196 -3.79 7.63 2.58
N ASP A 197 -2.68 7.28 3.25
CA ASP A 197 -2.58 7.29 4.72
C ASP A 197 -3.64 6.43 5.43
N GLY A 198 -3.88 5.21 4.91
CA GLY A 198 -4.94 4.30 5.36
C GLY A 198 -4.59 3.42 6.58
N GLN A 199 -3.30 3.36 6.94
CA GLN A 199 -2.79 2.51 8.02
C GLN A 199 -2.93 3.18 9.39
N MET A 200 -2.95 2.38 10.46
CA MET A 200 -2.68 2.91 11.80
C MET A 200 -1.24 3.42 11.86
N TYR A 201 -1.04 4.49 12.64
CA TYR A 201 0.18 5.29 12.69
C TYR A 201 0.43 6.08 11.41
N SER A 202 0.15 7.38 11.51
CA SER A 202 0.38 8.37 10.47
C SER A 202 1.23 9.50 11.05
N PRO A 203 2.14 10.13 10.27
CA PRO A 203 2.78 11.37 10.70
C PRO A 203 1.77 12.49 11.05
N PHE A 204 0.53 12.39 10.55
CA PHE A 204 -0.56 13.34 10.81
C PHE A 204 -1.53 12.86 11.90
N ALA A 205 -1.38 11.64 12.41
CA ALA A 205 -2.18 11.14 13.52
C ALA A 205 -1.72 11.75 14.83
N ASN A 206 -2.67 12.19 15.64
CA ASN A 206 -2.42 12.76 16.94
C ASN A 206 -2.77 11.79 18.07
N GLY A 207 -2.85 10.47 17.84
CA GLY A 207 -3.27 9.49 18.85
C GLY A 207 -4.79 9.33 19.07
N ASP A 208 -5.62 10.28 18.64
CA ASP A 208 -7.07 10.21 18.79
C ASP A 208 -7.73 9.31 17.73
N TYR A 209 -8.91 8.77 18.03
CA TYR A 209 -9.77 8.09 17.05
C TYR A 209 -11.23 8.59 17.17
N PRO A 210 -11.87 8.98 16.04
CA PRO A 210 -11.27 9.20 14.72
C PRO A 210 -10.31 10.39 14.73
N SER A 211 -9.12 10.25 14.11
CA SER A 211 -8.14 11.33 14.00
C SER A 211 -8.59 12.35 12.96
N LYS A 212 -8.65 13.63 13.34
CA LYS A 212 -8.96 14.71 12.37
C LYS A 212 -7.89 14.91 11.31
N GLY A 213 -6.65 14.51 11.60
CA GLY A 213 -5.51 14.62 10.69
C GLY A 213 -5.38 13.44 9.72
N GLN A 214 -6.20 12.39 9.91
CA GLN A 214 -6.13 11.16 9.13
C GLN A 214 -7.55 10.70 8.77
N PRO A 215 -8.22 11.39 7.83
CA PRO A 215 -9.60 11.08 7.47
C PRO A 215 -9.76 9.76 6.70
N GLU A 216 -8.68 9.24 6.13
CA GLU A 216 -8.68 8.08 5.24
C GLU A 216 -8.24 6.76 5.93
N MET A 217 -8.15 6.74 7.27
CA MET A 217 -7.83 5.52 8.02
C MET A 217 -8.86 4.42 7.74
N HIS A 218 -8.41 3.19 7.48
CA HIS A 218 -9.30 2.06 7.15
C HIS A 218 -9.66 1.16 8.34
N PHE A 219 -9.10 1.42 9.52
CA PHE A 219 -9.25 0.54 10.67
C PHE A 219 -9.69 1.27 11.93
N ILE A 220 -10.43 0.57 12.78
CA ILE A 220 -10.81 1.05 14.11
C ILE A 220 -9.58 1.01 15.02
N LYS A 221 -9.19 2.18 15.54
CA LYS A 221 -8.04 2.36 16.44
C LYS A 221 -8.50 2.80 17.84
N PRO A 222 -7.95 2.24 18.94
CA PRO A 222 -8.20 2.80 20.27
C PRO A 222 -7.52 4.17 20.43
N PRO A 223 -8.08 5.09 21.25
CA PRO A 223 -7.39 6.34 21.57
C PRO A 223 -6.11 6.06 22.37
N THR A 224 -4.99 6.61 21.92
CA THR A 224 -3.64 6.36 22.47
C THR A 224 -3.00 7.61 23.08
N ASN A 225 -3.80 8.67 23.25
CA ASN A 225 -3.41 9.93 23.91
C ASN A 225 -3.63 9.87 25.44
N PRO A 226 -2.58 10.06 26.25
CA PRO A 226 -2.72 10.04 27.70
C PRO A 226 -3.29 11.38 28.21
N THR A 227 -4.55 11.41 28.63
CA THR A 227 -5.06 12.45 29.54
C THR A 227 -5.04 11.89 30.97
N PRO A 228 -4.25 12.44 31.91
CA PRO A 228 -4.21 11.94 33.28
C PRO A 228 -5.60 12.05 33.94
N GLY A 229 -6.23 10.91 34.23
CA GLY A 229 -7.50 10.84 34.96
C GLY A 229 -8.77 10.71 34.11
N GLU A 230 -8.69 10.82 32.78
CA GLU A 230 -9.79 10.46 31.87
C GLU A 230 -9.49 9.12 31.22
N ARG A 231 -9.83 8.04 31.92
CA ARG A 231 -10.10 6.77 31.25
C ARG A 231 -11.60 6.58 31.26
N ASP A 232 -12.16 6.17 30.12
CA ASP A 232 -13.40 5.43 30.13
C ASP A 232 -13.14 4.25 31.07
N GLU A 233 -13.64 4.32 32.31
CA GLU A 233 -13.71 3.15 33.18
C GLU A 233 -14.27 2.02 32.32
N LEU A 234 -13.74 0.80 32.46
CA LEU A 234 -14.38 -0.40 31.93
C LEU A 234 -15.77 -0.51 32.59
N LYS A 235 -16.72 0.30 32.14
CA LYS A 235 -18.10 0.29 32.57
C LYS A 235 -18.64 -1.00 32.01
N LYS A 236 -18.69 -2.00 32.87
CA LYS A 236 -19.62 -3.12 32.73
C LYS A 236 -20.96 -2.50 32.35
N ARG A 237 -21.46 -2.80 31.15
CA ARG A 237 -22.82 -2.46 30.78
C ARG A 237 -23.69 -2.95 31.93
N GLY A 238 -24.44 -2.05 32.56
CA GLY A 238 -25.50 -2.44 33.47
C GLY A 238 -26.35 -3.47 32.72
N LEU A 239 -26.62 -4.58 33.38
CA LEU A 239 -27.52 -5.62 32.88
C LEU A 239 -28.90 -5.00 32.69
N ASP A 240 -29.11 -4.31 31.57
CA ASP A 240 -30.45 -3.99 31.13
C ASP A 240 -31.03 -5.28 30.58
N GLN A 241 -32.04 -5.72 31.30
CA GLN A 241 -32.69 -7.02 31.22
C GLN A 241 -33.63 -7.05 30.02
N SER A 242 -33.08 -7.06 28.80
CA SER A 242 -33.80 -7.49 27.61
C SER A 242 -32.80 -7.97 26.56
N ASP A 243 -33.02 -9.20 26.09
CA ASP A 243 -32.25 -9.94 25.09
C ASP A 243 -31.09 -10.80 25.61
N TYR A 244 -31.43 -11.72 26.54
CA TYR A 244 -30.65 -12.92 26.81
C TYR A 244 -30.72 -13.85 25.58
N TYR A 245 -29.72 -13.78 24.70
CA TYR A 245 -29.45 -14.86 23.75
C TYR A 245 -28.70 -15.98 24.48
N ASP A 246 -29.39 -17.11 24.64
CA ASP A 246 -28.91 -18.33 25.28
C ASP A 246 -27.82 -19.01 24.42
N TYR A 247 -26.55 -18.77 24.76
CA TYR A 247 -25.39 -19.46 24.19
C TYR A 247 -25.25 -20.94 24.62
N SER A 248 -26.19 -21.50 25.40
CA SER A 248 -26.05 -22.84 25.98
C SER A 248 -26.68 -23.99 25.16
N ARG A 249 -27.12 -23.76 23.92
CA ARG A 249 -27.59 -24.83 23.02
C ARG A 249 -26.80 -24.93 21.72
N GLY A 250 -25.50 -25.08 21.88
CA GLY A 250 -24.62 -25.64 20.87
C GLY A 250 -23.60 -26.54 21.54
N GLU A 251 -24.02 -27.67 22.11
CA GLU A 251 -23.05 -28.71 22.48
C GLU A 251 -22.28 -29.11 21.21
N LEU A 252 -21.04 -28.62 21.09
CA LEU A 252 -20.01 -29.19 20.24
C LEU A 252 -19.77 -30.63 20.72
N LYS A 253 -20.61 -31.55 20.26
CA LYS A 253 -20.27 -32.96 20.24
C LYS A 253 -18.98 -33.04 19.42
N LYS A 254 -17.84 -33.27 20.09
CA LYS A 254 -16.55 -33.59 19.48
C LYS A 254 -16.76 -34.72 18.47
N LYS A 255 -17.08 -34.38 17.23
CA LYS A 255 -16.98 -35.32 16.12
C LYS A 255 -15.49 -35.56 15.94
N ARG A 256 -15.11 -36.84 15.80
CA ARG A 256 -13.78 -37.20 15.32
C ARG A 256 -13.54 -36.41 14.03
N ALA A 257 -12.46 -35.62 14.00
CA ALA A 257 -12.03 -34.92 12.80
C ALA A 257 -12.03 -35.93 11.64
N ARG A 258 -12.80 -35.65 10.59
CA ARG A 258 -12.75 -36.41 9.36
C ARG A 258 -11.44 -36.06 8.64
N ARG A 259 -11.06 -36.87 7.66
CA ARG A 259 -9.79 -36.72 6.94
C ARG A 259 -9.67 -35.39 6.15
N HIS A 260 -10.76 -34.62 6.02
CA HIS A 260 -10.90 -33.37 5.26
C HIS A 260 -11.34 -32.18 6.12
N ASP A 261 -11.32 -32.30 7.45
CA ASP A 261 -11.65 -31.16 8.32
C ASP A 261 -10.42 -30.24 8.45
N PRO A 262 -10.58 -28.90 8.45
CA PRO A 262 -9.46 -27.99 8.67
C PRO A 262 -8.72 -28.25 9.98
N LYS A 263 -7.39 -28.11 9.95
CA LYS A 263 -6.54 -28.32 11.12
C LYS A 263 -6.70 -27.17 12.11
N PRO A 264 -6.85 -27.43 13.42
CA PRO A 264 -6.90 -26.37 14.41
C PRO A 264 -5.53 -25.68 14.54
N PRO A 265 -5.51 -24.36 14.79
CA PRO A 265 -4.26 -23.57 14.83
C PRO A 265 -3.45 -23.72 16.13
N GLY A 266 -4.01 -24.29 17.19
CA GLY A 266 -3.28 -24.54 18.44
C GLY A 266 -2.82 -23.27 19.17
N CYS A 267 -3.59 -22.19 19.08
CA CYS A 267 -3.23 -20.89 19.64
C CYS A 267 -2.95 -20.96 21.15
N PRO A 268 -1.92 -20.30 21.68
CA PRO A 268 -1.64 -20.27 23.12
C PRO A 268 -2.82 -19.76 23.96
N SER A 269 -3.61 -18.82 23.41
CA SER A 269 -4.84 -18.30 24.00
C SER A 269 -5.91 -19.38 24.24
N ASP A 270 -5.89 -20.48 23.49
CA ASP A 270 -6.83 -21.61 23.66
C ASP A 270 -6.63 -22.33 25.01
N LYS A 271 -5.46 -22.15 25.64
CA LYS A 271 -5.07 -22.78 26.92
C LYS A 271 -5.09 -21.78 28.10
N LYS A 272 -5.09 -20.48 27.84
CA LYS A 272 -5.17 -19.45 28.88
C LYS A 272 -6.61 -19.40 29.40
N ARG A 273 -6.79 -19.37 30.72
CA ARG A 273 -8.09 -19.13 31.36
C ARG A 273 -8.60 -17.79 30.84
N ASP A 274 -9.75 -17.79 30.18
CA ASP A 274 -10.38 -16.56 29.71
C ASP A 274 -10.56 -15.58 30.90
N TRP A 275 -9.77 -14.51 30.92
CA TRP A 275 -9.83 -13.49 31.97
C TRP A 275 -11.17 -12.73 31.95
N THR A 276 -11.93 -12.89 30.87
CA THR A 276 -13.27 -12.35 30.67
C THR A 276 -14.38 -13.31 31.14
N MET A 277 -14.03 -14.46 31.75
CA MET A 277 -14.99 -15.44 32.29
C MET A 277 -16.03 -15.94 31.27
N GLY A 278 -15.63 -16.19 30.01
CA GLY A 278 -16.52 -16.63 28.94
C GLY A 278 -17.30 -15.51 28.25
N ILE A 279 -16.91 -14.24 28.46
CA ILE A 279 -17.61 -13.05 27.95
C ILE A 279 -16.87 -12.41 26.75
N GLY A 280 -15.68 -12.89 26.40
CA GLY A 280 -14.83 -12.25 25.38
C GLY A 280 -14.27 -10.90 25.86
N LEU A 281 -13.26 -10.38 25.15
CA LEU A 281 -12.85 -8.97 25.31
C LEU A 281 -14.12 -8.10 25.13
N PRO A 282 -14.32 -7.05 25.96
CA PRO A 282 -15.46 -6.13 25.78
C PRO A 282 -15.61 -5.73 24.31
N ASP A 283 -16.82 -5.67 23.76
CA ASP A 283 -17.08 -5.45 22.32
C ASP A 283 -16.21 -4.34 21.72
N LYS A 284 -16.05 -3.20 22.42
CA LYS A 284 -15.19 -2.07 22.02
C LYS A 284 -13.69 -2.42 21.84
N ILE A 285 -13.18 -3.39 22.60
CA ILE A 285 -11.79 -3.85 22.48
C ILE A 285 -11.68 -4.92 21.39
N ALA A 286 -12.71 -5.76 21.24
CA ALA A 286 -12.78 -6.74 20.16
C ALA A 286 -12.93 -6.08 18.77
N GLU A 287 -13.56 -4.91 18.70
CA GLU A 287 -13.70 -4.09 17.48
C GLU A 287 -12.40 -3.46 17.00
N ASN A 288 -11.42 -3.23 17.88
CA ASN A 288 -10.13 -2.67 17.47
C ASN A 288 -9.48 -3.54 16.39
N PHE A 289 -8.81 -2.91 15.42
CA PHE A 289 -8.22 -3.55 14.24
C PHE A 289 -9.23 -4.11 13.23
N HIS A 290 -10.54 -3.99 13.45
CA HIS A 290 -11.50 -4.26 12.38
C HIS A 290 -11.49 -3.12 11.36
N PRO A 291 -11.79 -3.41 10.08
CA PRO A 291 -12.06 -2.38 9.10
C PRO A 291 -13.20 -1.47 9.57
N ASP A 292 -13.02 -0.15 9.41
CA ASP A 292 -14.08 0.81 9.70
C ASP A 292 -15.00 1.01 8.48
N GLU A 293 -15.72 2.13 8.40
CA GLU A 293 -16.58 2.42 7.25
C GLU A 293 -15.79 2.56 5.94
N HIS A 294 -14.65 3.27 5.97
CA HIS A 294 -13.77 3.39 4.80
C HIS A 294 -13.14 2.03 4.47
N GLY A 295 -12.70 1.30 5.49
CA GLY A 295 -12.24 -0.10 5.40
C GLY A 295 -13.20 -0.98 4.61
N HIS A 296 -14.46 -1.02 5.04
CA HIS A 296 -15.48 -1.84 4.39
C HIS A 296 -15.85 -1.37 2.98
N VAL A 297 -15.80 -0.07 2.71
CA VAL A 297 -16.01 0.47 1.35
C VAL A 297 -14.88 0.04 0.42
N THR A 298 -13.61 0.16 0.84
CA THR A 298 -12.46 -0.30 0.05
C THR A 298 -12.52 -1.81 -0.18
N MET A 299 -12.77 -2.61 0.86
CA MET A 299 -12.96 -4.06 0.69
C MET A 299 -14.08 -4.38 -0.31
N ALA A 300 -15.21 -3.68 -0.25
CA ALA A 300 -16.32 -3.90 -1.18
C ALA A 300 -15.92 -3.57 -2.63
N SER A 301 -15.18 -2.48 -2.84
CA SER A 301 -14.70 -2.06 -4.16
C SER A 301 -13.76 -3.09 -4.77
N PHE A 302 -12.76 -3.55 -4.02
CA PHE A 302 -11.80 -4.55 -4.48
C PHE A 302 -12.44 -5.92 -4.70
N ALA A 303 -13.36 -6.33 -3.82
CA ALA A 303 -14.14 -7.56 -4.01
C ALA A 303 -14.98 -7.54 -5.29
N MET A 304 -15.60 -6.39 -5.58
CA MET A 304 -16.44 -6.23 -6.77
C MET A 304 -15.62 -6.12 -8.06
N ALA A 305 -14.45 -5.46 -8.02
CA ALA A 305 -13.53 -5.44 -9.15
C ALA A 305 -13.11 -6.87 -9.54
N GLU A 306 -12.64 -7.66 -8.57
CA GLU A 306 -12.29 -9.06 -8.80
C GLU A 306 -13.48 -9.87 -9.28
N ALA A 307 -14.67 -9.68 -8.69
CA ALA A 307 -15.87 -10.37 -9.15
C ALA A 307 -16.23 -10.04 -10.61
N MET A 308 -16.02 -8.80 -11.04
CA MET A 308 -16.26 -8.36 -12.41
C MET A 308 -15.26 -9.01 -13.37
N ASP A 309 -14.00 -9.13 -12.99
CA ASP A 309 -12.95 -9.81 -13.76
C ASP A 309 -13.25 -11.29 -13.91
N LEU A 310 -13.57 -11.99 -12.80
CA LEU A 310 -13.97 -13.40 -12.85
C LEU A 310 -15.21 -13.62 -13.70
N ARG A 311 -16.18 -12.69 -13.62
CA ARG A 311 -17.40 -12.78 -14.43
C ARG A 311 -17.11 -12.53 -15.91
N SER A 312 -16.14 -11.68 -16.24
CA SER A 312 -15.71 -11.46 -17.62
C SER A 312 -15.15 -12.74 -18.25
N LEU A 313 -14.39 -13.51 -17.47
CA LEU A 313 -13.88 -14.84 -17.89
C LEU A 313 -15.02 -15.81 -18.20
N VAL A 314 -16.04 -15.88 -17.34
CA VAL A 314 -17.24 -16.71 -17.60
C VAL A 314 -17.95 -16.30 -18.89
N LEU A 315 -18.07 -14.99 -19.13
CA LEU A 315 -18.79 -14.45 -20.28
C LEU A 315 -17.95 -14.45 -21.57
N GLY A 316 -16.65 -14.70 -21.49
CA GLY A 316 -15.72 -14.60 -22.62
C GLY A 316 -15.60 -13.17 -23.17
N ILE A 317 -15.70 -12.18 -22.29
CA ILE A 317 -15.53 -10.75 -22.64
C ILE A 317 -14.35 -10.16 -21.88
N ASP A 318 -13.76 -9.10 -22.44
CA ASP A 318 -12.75 -8.33 -21.74
C ASP A 318 -13.36 -7.67 -20.50
N ALA A 319 -12.65 -7.78 -19.38
CA ALA A 319 -13.06 -7.11 -18.15
C ALA A 319 -13.07 -5.58 -18.38
N PRO A 320 -14.06 -4.86 -17.84
CA PRO A 320 -14.08 -3.42 -17.91
C PRO A 320 -12.94 -2.85 -17.05
N SER A 321 -11.81 -2.53 -17.67
CA SER A 321 -10.68 -1.90 -17.00
C SER A 321 -10.85 -0.38 -16.93
N CYS A 322 -10.37 0.23 -15.85
CA CYS A 322 -10.08 1.65 -15.81
C CYS A 322 -8.77 1.88 -16.58
N GLU A 323 -8.84 2.03 -17.91
CA GLU A 323 -7.65 2.26 -18.75
C GLU A 323 -6.86 3.50 -18.27
N VAL A 324 -5.70 3.31 -17.63
CA VAL A 324 -4.66 4.35 -17.56
C VAL A 324 -4.00 4.41 -18.93
N LYS A 325 -4.59 5.22 -19.81
CA LYS A 325 -4.09 5.37 -21.18
C LYS A 325 -2.67 5.93 -21.17
N ASN A 326 -1.91 5.54 -22.20
CA ASN A 326 -0.66 6.22 -22.54
C ASN A 326 -0.87 7.75 -22.55
N GLU A 327 -0.19 8.43 -21.63
CA GLU A 327 -0.34 9.87 -21.42
C GLU A 327 1.00 10.55 -21.61
N PHE A 328 1.07 11.48 -22.56
CA PHE A 328 2.23 12.35 -22.75
C PHE A 328 1.86 13.76 -22.32
N LYS A 329 2.48 14.24 -21.24
CA LYS A 329 2.17 15.53 -20.61
C LYS A 329 3.42 16.40 -20.48
N CYS A 330 3.33 17.66 -20.90
CA CYS A 330 4.38 18.63 -20.70
C CYS A 330 4.08 19.49 -19.47
N TRP A 331 5.08 19.74 -18.63
CA TRP A 331 4.88 20.52 -17.40
C TRP A 331 4.50 21.98 -17.66
N SER A 332 4.83 22.51 -18.83
CA SER A 332 4.41 23.86 -19.23
C SER A 332 2.90 24.03 -19.36
N ASP A 333 2.14 22.94 -19.50
CA ASP A 333 0.68 22.96 -19.55
C ASP A 333 0.06 23.19 -18.15
N ASP A 334 0.77 22.84 -17.07
CA ASP A 334 0.30 22.95 -15.67
C ASP A 334 0.74 24.25 -14.97
N ASN A 335 1.06 25.30 -15.71
CA ASN A 335 1.64 26.54 -15.18
C ASN A 335 2.99 26.34 -14.43
N TRP A 336 3.75 25.29 -14.74
CA TRP A 336 5.07 25.06 -14.13
C TRP A 336 6.05 26.16 -14.56
N LYS A 337 6.66 26.87 -13.58
CA LYS A 337 7.52 28.05 -13.81
C LYS A 337 9.01 27.80 -13.63
N ILE A 338 9.41 26.54 -13.65
CA ILE A 338 10.78 26.07 -13.42
C ILE A 338 11.29 25.49 -14.73
N PHE A 339 12.55 25.76 -15.07
CA PHE A 339 13.10 25.35 -16.35
C PHE A 339 14.61 25.05 -16.29
N SER A 340 15.05 24.12 -17.13
CA SER A 340 16.43 23.72 -17.34
C SER A 340 16.84 23.91 -18.81
N SER A 341 18.14 23.93 -19.12
CA SER A 341 18.62 23.96 -20.50
C SER A 341 18.55 22.56 -21.14
N ALA A 342 18.07 22.46 -22.38
CA ALA A 342 18.03 21.19 -23.12
C ALA A 342 19.41 20.52 -23.21
N ASP A 343 20.46 21.28 -23.55
CA ASP A 343 21.83 20.75 -23.68
C ASP A 343 22.30 20.00 -22.43
N ARG A 344 21.86 20.45 -21.25
CA ARG A 344 22.22 19.81 -19.99
C ARG A 344 21.41 18.55 -19.71
N LEU A 345 20.13 18.56 -20.04
CA LEU A 345 19.30 17.35 -19.98
C LEU A 345 19.86 16.29 -20.94
N ASP A 346 20.29 16.71 -22.14
CA ASP A 346 20.90 15.87 -23.17
C ASP A 346 22.21 15.22 -22.72
N GLU A 347 23.02 15.91 -21.92
CA GLU A 347 24.25 15.35 -21.34
C GLU A 347 23.98 14.24 -20.30
N HIS A 348 22.78 14.22 -19.69
CA HIS A 348 22.51 13.44 -18.48
C HIS A 348 21.52 12.30 -18.65
N TYR A 349 20.52 12.41 -19.54
CA TYR A 349 19.47 11.40 -19.62
C TYR A 349 19.99 10.01 -20.00
N GLU A 350 21.00 9.94 -20.89
CA GLU A 350 21.62 8.65 -21.25
C GLU A 350 22.39 8.03 -20.07
N ASP A 351 23.09 8.84 -19.30
CA ASP A 351 23.83 8.39 -18.10
C ASP A 351 22.86 7.91 -17.03
N PHE A 352 21.76 8.65 -16.82
CA PHE A 352 20.66 8.25 -15.96
C PHE A 352 20.13 6.88 -16.38
N CYS A 353 19.64 6.74 -17.61
CA CYS A 353 19.02 5.49 -18.07
C CYS A 353 19.98 4.28 -18.08
N LYS A 354 21.30 4.48 -18.26
CA LYS A 354 22.29 3.39 -18.29
C LYS A 354 22.77 2.96 -16.90
N ASN A 355 22.68 3.82 -15.90
CA ASN A 355 23.21 3.58 -14.55
C ASN A 355 22.11 3.43 -13.48
N ILE A 356 20.89 3.04 -13.89
CA ILE A 356 19.83 2.70 -12.95
C ILE A 356 20.23 1.41 -12.21
N GLU A 357 20.27 1.48 -10.88
CA GLU A 357 20.47 0.32 -10.01
C GLU A 357 19.12 -0.37 -9.82
N GLN A 358 18.83 -1.32 -10.71
CA GLN A 358 17.60 -2.12 -10.66
C GLN A 358 17.65 -3.12 -9.49
N PRO A 359 16.60 -3.21 -8.65
CA PRO A 359 16.46 -4.28 -7.66
C PRO A 359 16.25 -5.64 -8.34
N ASP A 360 16.81 -6.71 -7.78
CA ASP A 360 16.80 -8.04 -8.42
C ASP A 360 15.38 -8.62 -8.51
N HIS A 361 14.79 -8.56 -9.71
CA HIS A 361 13.44 -9.05 -10.05
C HIS A 361 12.31 -8.53 -9.15
N GLU A 362 12.46 -7.34 -8.59
CA GLU A 362 11.39 -6.65 -7.86
C GLU A 362 10.43 -5.96 -8.86
N LYS A 363 9.13 -5.97 -8.58
CA LYS A 363 8.12 -5.30 -9.40
C LYS A 363 7.71 -3.98 -8.77
N GLY A 364 7.22 -3.04 -9.57
CA GLY A 364 6.61 -1.81 -9.05
C GLY A 364 7.59 -0.80 -8.43
N TRP A 365 8.89 -0.91 -8.71
CA TRP A 365 9.89 -0.02 -8.10
C TRP A 365 9.98 1.32 -8.84
N ASP A 366 10.42 2.33 -8.09
CA ASP A 366 10.77 3.64 -8.63
C ASP A 366 12.25 3.99 -8.38
N TYR A 367 12.82 4.77 -9.29
CA TYR A 367 14.20 5.23 -9.18
C TYR A 367 14.27 6.71 -9.54
N TYR A 368 14.94 7.49 -8.69
CA TYR A 368 15.16 8.91 -8.89
C TYR A 368 16.63 9.26 -8.63
N LYS A 369 17.12 10.30 -9.31
CA LYS A 369 18.48 10.82 -9.13
C LYS A 369 18.44 12.32 -8.91
N GLU A 370 18.74 12.74 -7.67
CA GLU A 370 18.94 14.15 -7.30
C GLU A 370 20.40 14.61 -7.56
N ASP A 371 20.64 15.92 -7.39
CA ASP A 371 21.97 16.55 -7.41
C ASP A 371 22.72 16.60 -8.75
N THR A 372 22.06 17.10 -9.79
CA THR A 372 22.76 17.58 -10.98
C THR A 372 23.12 19.07 -10.83
N PRO A 373 24.27 19.55 -11.34
CA PRO A 373 24.68 20.98 -11.27
C PRO A 373 23.70 22.02 -11.84
N ASP A 374 22.64 21.61 -12.53
CA ASP A 374 21.57 22.49 -13.01
C ASP A 374 20.24 22.28 -12.28
N GLU A 375 20.25 21.46 -11.21
CA GLU A 375 19.12 21.10 -10.33
C GLU A 375 17.93 20.61 -11.17
N HIS A 376 18.04 19.39 -11.68
CA HIS A 376 16.96 18.64 -12.32
C HIS A 376 16.97 17.18 -11.86
N GLU A 377 15.80 16.58 -11.89
CA GLU A 377 15.50 15.21 -11.49
C GLU A 377 15.01 14.43 -12.71
N PHE A 378 15.50 13.19 -12.82
CA PHE A 378 14.92 12.17 -13.67
C PHE A 378 14.31 11.10 -12.77
N ARG A 379 13.07 10.71 -13.06
CA ARG A 379 12.36 9.67 -12.31
C ARG A 379 11.79 8.64 -13.27
N ILE A 380 11.87 7.38 -12.86
CA ILE A 380 11.16 6.26 -13.48
C ILE A 380 10.33 5.57 -12.41
N SER A 381 9.13 5.15 -12.78
CA SER A 381 8.28 4.29 -11.96
C SER A 381 7.71 3.17 -12.82
N LEU A 382 7.88 1.93 -12.37
CA LEU A 382 7.30 0.75 -13.02
C LEU A 382 5.97 0.38 -12.35
N SER A 383 5.05 -0.20 -13.11
CA SER A 383 3.85 -0.81 -12.55
C SER A 383 4.16 -2.10 -11.80
N ASP A 384 3.21 -2.54 -10.97
CA ASP A 384 3.30 -3.77 -10.17
C ASP A 384 3.40 -5.07 -10.98
N ASP A 385 3.23 -5.00 -12.31
CA ASP A 385 3.35 -6.15 -13.20
C ASP A 385 4.72 -6.27 -13.89
N VAL A 386 5.53 -5.22 -13.82
CA VAL A 386 6.81 -5.13 -14.54
C VAL A 386 7.98 -5.22 -13.57
N ALA A 387 8.79 -6.27 -13.72
CA ALA A 387 10.05 -6.42 -13.00
C ALA A 387 11.24 -5.85 -13.78
N ASP A 388 11.20 -5.95 -15.11
CA ASP A 388 12.35 -5.72 -15.98
C ASP A 388 12.32 -4.33 -16.63
N TYR A 389 13.43 -3.62 -16.46
CA TYR A 389 13.63 -2.28 -17.01
C TYR A 389 14.25 -2.32 -18.42
N ASP A 390 13.67 -1.56 -19.35
CA ASP A 390 14.21 -1.38 -20.70
C ASP A 390 14.98 -0.04 -20.83
N VAL A 391 16.31 -0.16 -20.90
CA VAL A 391 17.24 0.96 -21.09
C VAL A 391 16.94 1.74 -22.37
N ASN A 392 16.64 1.06 -23.48
CA ASN A 392 16.36 1.74 -24.75
C ASN A 392 15.03 2.49 -24.69
N GLN A 393 14.04 1.91 -23.99
CA GLN A 393 12.76 2.56 -23.78
C GLN A 393 12.92 3.85 -22.94
N CYS A 394 13.74 3.82 -21.89
CA CYS A 394 14.05 5.02 -21.09
C CYS A 394 14.71 6.12 -21.91
N ILE A 395 15.71 5.76 -22.73
CA ILE A 395 16.44 6.69 -23.60
C ILE A 395 15.46 7.35 -24.58
N ASP A 396 14.60 6.56 -25.25
CA ASP A 396 13.60 7.08 -26.19
C ASP A 396 12.58 8.00 -25.48
N SER A 397 12.08 7.59 -24.32
CA SER A 397 11.08 8.35 -23.56
C SER A 397 11.63 9.67 -23.03
N SER A 398 12.82 9.65 -22.43
CA SER A 398 13.49 10.85 -21.93
C SER A 398 13.81 11.82 -23.06
N LYS A 399 14.32 11.31 -24.19
CA LYS A 399 14.58 12.11 -25.39
C LYS A 399 13.31 12.79 -25.94
N LYS A 400 12.18 12.06 -25.96
CA LYS A 400 10.88 12.62 -26.35
C LYS A 400 10.43 13.72 -25.39
N LEU A 401 10.53 13.51 -24.08
CA LEU A 401 10.18 14.52 -23.07
C LEU A 401 11.02 15.78 -23.23
N ILE A 402 12.33 15.66 -23.43
CA ILE A 402 13.24 16.80 -23.60
C ILE A 402 12.96 17.56 -24.91
N HIS A 403 12.75 16.87 -26.03
CA HIS A 403 12.69 17.54 -27.33
C HIS A 403 11.29 17.86 -27.84
N ASN A 404 10.23 17.25 -27.31
CA ASN A 404 8.87 17.51 -27.76
C ASN A 404 8.10 18.47 -26.84
N CYS A 405 8.55 18.67 -25.60
CA CYS A 405 8.05 19.74 -24.73
C CYS A 405 8.78 21.06 -25.00
N ASP A 406 8.08 22.19 -24.85
CA ASP A 406 8.61 23.56 -24.97
C ASP A 406 9.44 23.83 -26.24
N THR A 407 8.97 23.38 -27.40
CA THR A 407 9.69 23.50 -28.68
C THR A 407 9.76 24.93 -29.22
N ASN A 408 8.88 25.82 -28.76
CA ASN A 408 8.76 27.19 -29.29
C ASN A 408 9.70 28.21 -28.61
N ARG A 409 10.58 27.79 -27.70
CA ARG A 409 11.46 28.70 -26.95
C ARG A 409 12.80 28.92 -27.66
N ARG A 410 13.17 30.18 -27.89
CA ARG A 410 14.39 30.56 -28.66
C ARG A 410 15.71 30.05 -28.09
N LEU A 411 15.83 30.01 -26.76
CA LEU A 411 17.01 29.46 -26.06
C LEU A 411 16.80 27.99 -25.61
N ASN A 412 15.81 27.31 -26.17
CA ASN A 412 15.54 25.88 -25.94
C ASN A 412 15.40 25.48 -24.45
N TRP A 413 14.80 26.34 -23.64
CA TRP A 413 14.48 26.05 -22.24
C TRP A 413 13.41 24.97 -22.13
N LYS A 414 13.56 24.04 -21.18
CA LYS A 414 12.64 22.93 -20.94
C LYS A 414 12.08 23.00 -19.53
N THR A 415 10.76 22.95 -19.40
CA THR A 415 10.10 22.72 -18.11
C THR A 415 10.02 21.24 -17.77
N GLY A 416 10.28 20.36 -18.73
CA GLY A 416 10.17 18.91 -18.55
C GLY A 416 8.75 18.40 -18.81
N GLY A 417 8.49 17.16 -18.39
CA GLY A 417 7.20 16.51 -18.57
C GLY A 417 7.15 15.09 -17.99
N LYS A 418 6.00 14.45 -18.18
CA LYS A 418 5.70 13.06 -17.82
C LYS A 418 5.24 12.27 -19.03
N TYR A 419 5.71 11.03 -19.14
CA TYR A 419 5.26 10.11 -20.16
C TYR A 419 4.92 8.74 -19.56
N ILE A 420 3.64 8.40 -19.61
CA ILE A 420 3.11 7.07 -19.27
C ILE A 420 3.05 6.24 -20.56
N ARG A 421 3.66 5.05 -20.53
CA ARG A 421 3.80 4.13 -21.65
C ARG A 421 3.30 2.73 -21.32
N ASP A 422 3.04 1.99 -22.39
CA ASP A 422 2.60 0.60 -22.38
C ASP A 422 1.42 0.39 -21.41
N ASP A 423 0.42 1.26 -21.55
CA ASP A 423 -0.85 1.23 -20.82
C ASP A 423 -0.71 1.33 -19.29
N GLY A 424 0.27 2.13 -18.84
CA GLY A 424 0.53 2.37 -17.42
C GLY A 424 1.74 1.60 -16.89
N ALA A 425 2.32 0.70 -17.69
CA ALA A 425 3.40 -0.16 -17.26
C ALA A 425 4.70 0.60 -16.89
N TYR A 426 4.97 1.70 -17.59
CA TYR A 426 6.15 2.54 -17.39
C TYR A 426 5.77 4.01 -17.29
N THR A 427 6.26 4.68 -16.26
CA THR A 427 6.16 6.13 -16.08
C THR A 427 7.54 6.76 -16.07
N TYR A 428 7.78 7.71 -16.98
CA TYR A 428 9.02 8.46 -17.07
C TYR A 428 8.75 9.94 -16.80
N GLU A 429 9.55 10.57 -15.95
CA GLU A 429 9.43 11.98 -15.60
C GLU A 429 10.79 12.71 -15.69
N VAL A 430 10.74 13.92 -16.23
CA VAL A 430 11.89 14.85 -16.28
C VAL A 430 11.45 16.16 -15.66
N SER A 431 12.05 16.56 -14.54
CA SER A 431 11.58 17.69 -13.74
C SER A 431 12.73 18.59 -13.29
N PRO A 432 12.80 19.86 -13.75
CA PRO A 432 13.70 20.86 -13.20
C PRO A 432 13.31 21.23 -11.75
N THR A 433 14.28 21.28 -10.84
CA THR A 433 14.08 21.57 -9.41
C THR A 433 14.57 22.97 -8.99
N ARG A 434 15.28 23.69 -9.87
CA ARG A 434 15.82 25.04 -9.58
C ARG A 434 14.79 26.17 -9.56
N TYR A 435 14.25 26.50 -8.39
CA TYR A 435 13.21 27.52 -8.22
C TYR A 435 13.68 29.00 -8.32
N ASN A 436 14.99 29.28 -8.26
CA ASN A 436 15.53 30.65 -8.16
C ASN A 436 15.82 31.34 -9.52
N ARG A 437 15.12 30.96 -10.60
CA ARG A 437 15.29 31.54 -11.94
C ARG A 437 14.20 32.57 -12.26
N PRO A 438 14.52 33.61 -13.06
CA PRO A 438 13.52 34.57 -13.51
C PRO A 438 12.49 33.90 -14.44
N TRP A 439 11.22 34.21 -14.23
CA TRP A 439 10.10 33.79 -15.09
C TRP A 439 9.39 35.01 -15.69
N PRO A 440 9.04 35.01 -17.00
CA PRO A 440 9.29 33.97 -18.00
C PRO A 440 10.79 33.81 -18.31
N PRO A 441 11.21 32.64 -18.82
CA PRO A 441 12.60 32.42 -19.18
C PRO A 441 13.05 33.42 -20.25
N PRO A 442 14.32 33.87 -20.23
CA PRO A 442 14.81 34.83 -21.21
C PRO A 442 14.79 34.23 -22.63
N GLU A 443 14.30 35.00 -23.59
CA GLU A 443 14.32 34.62 -25.01
C GLU A 443 15.66 34.90 -25.70
N TYR A 444 16.50 35.72 -25.08
CA TYR A 444 17.82 36.10 -25.59
C TYR A 444 18.80 36.11 -24.43
N ALA A 445 20.06 35.80 -24.73
CA ALA A 445 21.17 36.08 -23.81
C ALA A 445 21.17 37.58 -23.49
N GLN A 446 20.98 37.93 -22.21
CA GLN A 446 20.94 39.32 -21.74
C GLN A 446 22.16 39.59 -20.90
N GLY A 447 22.95 40.59 -21.24
CA GLY A 447 24.10 40.94 -20.40
C GLY A 447 24.88 42.16 -20.87
N THR A 448 25.77 42.61 -20.00
CA THR A 448 26.80 43.61 -20.31
C THR A 448 28.14 42.91 -20.45
N PHE A 449 28.82 43.18 -21.55
CA PHE A 449 30.21 42.82 -21.75
C PHE A 449 31.06 44.08 -21.59
N LYS A 450 31.98 44.09 -20.62
CA LYS A 450 32.97 45.15 -20.44
C LYS A 450 34.35 44.57 -20.65
N GLY A 451 35.12 45.15 -21.56
CA GLY A 451 36.51 44.75 -21.83
C GLY A 451 37.47 45.89 -21.53
N TRP A 452 38.64 45.54 -21.00
CA TRP A 452 39.77 46.44 -20.80
C TRP A 452 41.03 45.82 -21.41
N TYR A 453 41.78 46.63 -22.13
CA TYR A 453 43.05 46.25 -22.73
C TYR A 453 44.20 46.81 -21.89
N HIS A 454 45.08 45.94 -21.39
CA HIS A 454 46.21 46.29 -20.53
C HIS A 454 47.56 46.08 -21.22
N PHE A 455 47.60 46.12 -22.55
CA PHE A 455 48.79 45.89 -23.40
C PHE A 455 49.32 44.46 -23.40
N SER A 456 49.70 43.90 -22.24
CA SER A 456 50.20 42.53 -22.10
C SER A 456 49.10 41.49 -21.89
N HIS A 457 47.91 41.90 -21.45
CA HIS A 457 46.74 41.05 -21.30
C HIS A 457 45.45 41.87 -21.51
N SER A 458 44.34 41.18 -21.72
CA SER A 458 43.00 41.78 -21.72
C SER A 458 42.21 41.22 -20.55
N SER A 459 41.44 42.05 -19.87
CA SER A 459 40.48 41.60 -18.85
C SER A 459 39.08 41.93 -19.33
N TYR A 460 38.12 41.07 -19.03
CA TYR A 460 36.72 41.36 -19.32
C TYR A 460 35.84 40.98 -18.13
N THR A 461 34.66 41.59 -18.08
CA THR A 461 33.61 41.25 -17.14
C THR A 461 32.33 41.08 -17.92
N ILE A 462 31.77 39.88 -17.86
CA ILE A 462 30.47 39.55 -18.41
C ILE A 462 29.50 39.48 -17.23
N LYS A 463 28.41 40.24 -17.29
CA LYS A 463 27.31 40.17 -16.31
C LYS A 463 26.02 40.01 -17.06
N GLY A 464 25.19 39.03 -16.70
CA GLY A 464 23.97 38.75 -17.44
C GLY A 464 23.42 37.36 -17.19
N GLY A 465 22.39 36.99 -17.94
CA GLY A 465 21.72 35.69 -17.87
C GLY A 465 21.39 35.15 -19.27
N GLY A 466 21.14 33.84 -19.34
CA GLY A 466 20.79 33.13 -20.57
C GLY A 466 21.96 32.56 -21.37
N PHE A 467 23.19 32.58 -20.83
CA PHE A 467 24.41 32.06 -21.48
C PHE A 467 25.32 31.26 -20.54
N SER A 468 24.89 31.01 -19.31
CA SER A 468 25.75 30.53 -18.22
C SER A 468 24.89 30.00 -17.06
N THR A 469 24.13 28.94 -17.32
CA THR A 469 23.10 28.42 -16.40
C THR A 469 23.68 27.72 -15.20
N TRP A 470 24.60 26.79 -15.43
CA TRP A 470 25.15 25.87 -14.40
C TRP A 470 26.67 25.99 -14.23
N ASP A 471 27.40 26.43 -15.24
CA ASP A 471 28.86 26.40 -15.29
C ASP A 471 29.52 27.78 -15.10
N PHE A 472 28.72 28.81 -14.82
CA PHE A 472 29.18 30.20 -14.76
C PHE A 472 29.96 30.64 -16.03
N GLY A 473 29.71 30.01 -17.19
CA GLY A 473 30.37 30.31 -18.46
C GLY A 473 31.71 29.61 -18.69
N GLN A 474 32.16 28.75 -17.77
CA GLN A 474 33.47 28.10 -17.84
C GLN A 474 33.58 27.04 -18.94
N LYS A 475 32.51 26.31 -19.21
CA LYS A 475 32.42 25.27 -20.26
C LYS A 475 31.65 25.75 -21.48
N THR A 476 30.67 26.62 -21.31
CA THR A 476 29.75 27.10 -22.36
C THR A 476 30.27 28.32 -23.11
N MET A 477 30.98 29.25 -22.44
CA MET A 477 31.49 30.48 -23.08
C MET A 477 33.01 30.52 -23.25
N ARG A 478 33.77 30.06 -22.25
CA ARG A 478 35.24 30.17 -22.23
C ARG A 478 35.92 29.55 -23.46
N PRO A 479 35.50 28.40 -24.02
CA PRO A 479 36.12 27.85 -25.22
C PRO A 479 35.99 28.78 -26.44
N SER A 480 34.81 29.37 -26.66
CA SER A 480 34.59 30.35 -27.73
C SER A 480 35.45 31.59 -27.54
N MET A 481 35.62 32.05 -26.30
CA MET A 481 36.48 33.19 -25.98
C MET A 481 37.96 32.89 -26.19
N ASN A 482 38.43 31.70 -25.80
CA ASN A 482 39.80 31.25 -26.07
C ASN A 482 40.10 31.25 -27.58
N GLY A 483 39.12 30.86 -28.40
CA GLY A 483 39.21 30.91 -29.86
C GLY A 483 39.38 32.33 -30.42
N CYS A 484 38.81 33.34 -29.76
CA CYS A 484 38.95 34.74 -30.17
C CYS A 484 40.28 35.40 -29.75
N TYR A 485 40.85 35.03 -28.59
CA TYR A 485 42.01 35.71 -28.00
C TYR A 485 43.35 34.95 -28.10
N GLY A 486 43.36 33.73 -28.63
CA GLY A 486 44.54 33.02 -29.15
C GLY A 486 45.53 32.46 -28.13
N LEU A 487 45.74 33.12 -26.98
CA LEU A 487 46.70 32.69 -25.93
C LEU A 487 46.03 32.06 -24.70
N GLY A 488 44.70 31.89 -24.74
CA GLY A 488 43.91 31.32 -23.64
C GLY A 488 43.52 32.33 -22.56
N THR A 489 42.44 32.03 -21.85
CA THR A 489 41.88 32.87 -20.79
C THR A 489 42.19 32.27 -19.42
N THR A 490 42.77 33.04 -18.50
CA THR A 490 42.89 32.69 -17.07
C THR A 490 41.65 33.15 -16.30
N ALA A 491 41.21 32.36 -15.32
CA ALA A 491 40.01 32.60 -14.52
C ALA A 491 40.16 33.80 -13.57
#